data_AF-A0A6B2LXG8-F1
#
_entry.id   AF-A0A6B2LXG8-F1
#
_cell.length_a   1.000
_cell.length_b   1.000
_cell.length_c   1.000
_cell.angle_alpha   90.00
_cell.angle_beta   90.00
_cell.angle_gamma   90.00
#
_symmetry.space_group_name_H-M   'P 1'
#
loop_
_entity.id
_entity.type
_entity.pdbx_description
1 polymer ?
#
loop_
_entity_poly.entity_id
_entity_poly.type
_entity_poly.pdbx_seq_one_letter_code
_entity_poly.pdbx_strand_id
1 'polypeptide(L)' 'MDEATSALDTKNEAKMYKQCHKLNITCFSVGHRLSLLEHHNKILEFDGNSNYEFRDI' A
#
# COMPACT_ATOMS: atom_id res chain seq x y z
N MET A 1 6.78 1.78 -3.82
CA MET A 1 6.28 1.13 -5.05
C MET A 1 5.28 2.07 -5.66
N ASP A 2 5.70 2.82 -6.67
CA ASP A 2 4.78 3.67 -7.41
C ASP A 2 4.36 2.94 -8.68
N GLU A 3 3.06 2.69 -8.83
CA GLU A 3 2.37 2.02 -9.94
C GLU A 3 2.80 0.60 -10.39
N ALA A 4 3.83 0.01 -9.78
CA ALA A 4 4.39 -1.28 -10.21
C ALA A 4 3.49 -2.51 -9.99
N THR A 5 2.42 -2.40 -9.21
CA THR A 5 1.52 -3.56 -8.94
C THR A 5 0.23 -3.56 -9.74
N SER A 6 0.03 -2.56 -10.61
CA SER A 6 -1.07 -2.55 -11.58
C SER A 6 -1.02 -3.74 -12.57
N ALA A 7 0.19 -4.26 -12.83
CA ALA A 7 0.45 -5.40 -13.70
C ALA A 7 0.74 -6.73 -12.97
N LEU A 8 0.73 -6.75 -11.63
CA LEU A 8 1.02 -7.95 -10.84
C LEU A 8 -0.28 -8.69 -10.51
N ASP A 9 -0.30 -10.01 -10.71
CA ASP A 9 -1.40 -10.87 -10.27
C ASP A 9 -1.61 -10.73 -8.75
N THR A 10 -2.85 -10.57 -8.31
CA THR A 10 -3.24 -10.34 -6.90
C THR A 10 -2.61 -11.35 -5.93
N LYS A 11 -2.34 -12.58 -6.38
CA LYS A 11 -1.67 -13.61 -5.55
C LYS A 11 -0.21 -13.30 -5.26
N ASN A 12 0.52 -12.76 -6.25
CA ASN A 12 1.93 -12.42 -6.10
C ASN A 12 2.11 -11.18 -5.24
N GLU A 13 1.21 -10.21 -5.38
CA GLU A 13 1.18 -8.98 -4.57
C GLU A 13 1.01 -9.35 -3.08
N ALA A 14 0.01 -10.17 -2.75
CA ALA A 14 -0.21 -10.63 -1.38
C ALA A 14 0.97 -11.43 -0.81
N LYS A 15 1.64 -12.26 -1.63
CA LYS A 15 2.83 -13.02 -1.22
C LYS A 15 4.00 -12.08 -0.91
N MET A 16 4.21 -11.07 -1.74
CA MET A 16 5.26 -10.07 -1.55
C MET A 16 5.05 -9.28 -0.25
N TYR A 17 3.85 -8.73 -0.02
CA TYR A 17 3.54 -8.02 1.23
C TYR A 17 3.75 -8.90 2.47
N LYS A 18 3.29 -10.16 2.43
CA LYS A 18 3.54 -11.12 3.52
C LYS A 18 5.02 -11.37 3.77
N GLN A 19 5.85 -11.44 2.73
CA GLN A 19 7.29 -11.62 2.89
C GLN A 19 7.96 -10.37 3.47
N CYS A 20 7.59 -9.18 2.98
CA CYS A 20 8.09 -7.93 3.52
C CYS A 20 7.77 -7.76 5.00
N HIS A 21 6.53 -8.07 5.41
CA HIS A 21 6.13 -8.06 6.81
C HIS A 21 6.94 -9.05 7.66
N LYS A 22 7.18 -10.27 7.16
CA LYS A 22 8.02 -11.26 7.85
C LYS A 22 9.48 -10.83 8.01
N LEU A 23 10.00 -10.09 7.03
CA LEU A 23 11.36 -9.57 7.03
C LEU A 23 11.50 -8.22 7.73
N ASN A 24 10.41 -7.71 8.33
CA ASN A 24 10.34 -6.40 8.98
C ASN A 24 10.75 -5.24 8.04
N ILE A 25 10.43 -5.39 6.75
CA ILE A 25 10.65 -4.39 5.71
C ILE A 25 9.43 -3.47 5.70
N THR A 26 9.64 -2.17 5.87
CA THR A 26 8.57 -1.17 5.73
C THR A 26 8.18 -1.04 4.26
N CYS A 27 6.93 -1.36 3.95
CA CYS A 27 6.37 -1.16 2.61
C CYS A 27 5.71 0.22 2.50
N PHE A 28 6.03 0.94 1.42
CA PHE A 28 5.34 2.15 1.02
C PHE A 28 4.77 1.93 -0.39
N SER A 29 3.44 1.88 -0.48
CA SER A 29 2.72 1.70 -1.75
C SER A 29 1.91 2.95 -2.08
N VAL A 30 1.93 3.34 -3.36
CA VAL A 30 1.03 4.36 -3.90
C VAL A 30 0.05 3.66 -4.82
N GLY A 31 -1.25 3.86 -4.62
CA GLY A 31 -2.26 3.27 -5.47
C GLY A 31 -3.68 3.56 -4.99
N HIS A 32 -4.63 3.54 -5.93
CA HIS A 32 -6.05 3.78 -5.67
C HIS A 32 -6.86 2.51 -5.35
N ARG A 33 -6.19 1.38 -5.06
CA ARG A 33 -6.84 0.08 -4.85
C ARG A 33 -7.11 -0.18 -3.37
N LEU A 34 -8.37 -0.50 -3.02
CA LEU A 34 -8.76 -0.84 -1.64
C LEU A 34 -8.06 -2.09 -1.09
N SER A 35 -7.63 -3.03 -1.93
CA SER A 35 -6.89 -4.23 -1.50
C SER A 35 -5.55 -3.92 -0.84
N LEU A 36 -4.96 -2.75 -1.09
CA LEU A 36 -3.71 -2.33 -0.45
C LEU A 36 -3.89 -2.08 1.04
N LEU A 37 -5.10 -1.74 1.48
CA LEU A 37 -5.40 -1.44 2.88
C LEU A 37 -5.22 -2.67 3.77
N GLU A 38 -5.46 -3.87 3.23
CA GLU A 38 -5.26 -5.14 3.95
C GLU A 38 -3.78 -5.42 4.28
N HIS A 39 -2.85 -4.62 3.73
CA HIS A 39 -1.41 -4.84 3.85
C HIS A 39 -0.67 -3.68 4.53
N HIS A 40 -1.37 -2.61 4.92
CA HIS A 40 -0.77 -1.44 5.55
C HIS A 40 -1.51 -1.11 6.85
N ASN A 41 -0.79 -0.50 7.80
CA ASN A 41 -1.36 -0.05 9.07
C ASN A 41 -1.72 1.43 9.06
N LYS A 42 -1.31 2.16 8.02
CA LYS A 42 -1.45 3.60 7.91
C LYS A 42 -1.76 4.00 6.48
N ILE A 43 -2.61 5.02 6.34
CA ILE A 43 -2.96 5.66 5.08
C ILE A 43 -2.47 7.11 5.13
N LEU A 44 -1.92 7.56 4.01
CA LEU A 44 -1.78 8.97 3.68
C LEU A 44 -2.71 9.28 2.51
N GLU A 45 -3.73 10.09 2.75
CA GLU A 45 -4.72 10.49 1.74
C GLU A 45 -4.47 11.94 1.32
N PHE A 46 -4.52 12.22 0.01
CA PHE A 46 -4.43 13.56 -0.53
C PHE A 46 -5.79 13.98 -1.08
N ASP A 47 -6.28 15.17 -0.73
CA ASP A 47 -7.62 15.65 -1.13
C ASP A 47 -7.63 16.43 -2.45
N GLY A 48 -6.45 16.59 -3.09
CA GLY A 48 -6.28 17.35 -4.33
C GLY A 48 -6.28 18.87 -4.18
N ASN A 49 -6.55 19.40 -2.97
CA ASN A 49 -6.57 20.83 -2.67
C ASN A 49 -5.35 21.26 -1.83
N SER A 50 -4.23 20.57 -2.01
CA SER A 50 -3.00 20.71 -1.22
C SER A 50 -3.13 20.30 0.25
N ASN A 51 -4.21 19.62 0.65
CA ASN A 51 -4.30 19.02 1.98
C ASN A 51 -3.96 17.52 1.91
N TYR A 52 -3.52 17.01 3.05
CA TYR A 52 -3.30 15.59 3.27
C TYR A 52 -3.79 15.19 4.66
N GLU A 53 -4.27 13.96 4.81
CA GLU A 53 -4.63 13.37 6.09
C GLU A 53 -3.87 12.07 6.31
N PHE A 54 -3.33 11.89 7.52
CA PHE A 54 -2.65 10.68 7.93
C PHE A 54 -3.49 9.94 8.97
N ARG A 55 -3.87 8.69 8.66
CA ARG A 55 -4.77 7.88 9.49
C ARG A 55 -4.17 6.51 9.74
N ASP A 56 -4.39 5.96 10.93
CA ASP A 56 -4.15 4.55 11.23
C ASP A 56 -5.36 3.71 10.77
N ILE A 57 -5.11 2.52 10.22
CA ILE A 57 -6.12 1.57 9.71
C ILE A 57 -5.92 0.17 10.30
#